data_AF-A0A1I3DC69-F1
#
_entry.id   AF-A0A1I3DC69-F1
#
_cell.length_a   1.000
_cell.length_b   1.000
_cell.length_c   1.000
_cell.angle_alpha   90.00
_cell.angle_beta   90.00
_cell.angle_gamma   90.00
#
_symmetry.space_group_name_H-M   'P 1'
#
loop_
_entity.id
_entity.type
_entity.pdbx_description
1 polymer ?
#
loop_
_entity_poly.entity_id
_entity_poly.type
_entity_poly.pdbx_seq_one_letter_code
_entity_poly.pdbx_strand_id
1 'polypeptide(L)'
;MISGIPYARIVTIAHVLSSVLAVLSGFLLVGLVGAGSLDIGRDLPLSSLVAVILGGVTFGSGKGGSLGPAVAAFMLTFSFNLLTSLGIGEPGKLMLQGAIIALAATRRNPELVKMERRMPHVMQEAEPFFFNGNDIAVLVLHGFTGTTQSVRYLGQELHRRYGLRSVVPAWLDTARHQMTWQRPAFTIGSLRAKRRSMN
;
A
#
# COMPACT_ATOMS: atom_id res chain seq x y z
N MET A 1 0.16 -9.79 27.52
CA MET A 1 0.03 -8.34 27.28
C MET A 1 0.16 -7.62 28.62
N ILE A 2 1.38 -7.43 29.13
CA ILE A 2 1.64 -6.74 30.41
C ILE A 2 2.96 -5.95 30.29
N SER A 3 3.14 -5.24 29.18
CA SER A 3 4.11 -4.15 29.12
C SER A 3 3.36 -2.92 29.61
N GLY A 4 3.73 -2.37 30.78
CA GLY A 4 3.03 -1.27 31.47
C GLY A 4 3.03 0.08 30.75
N ILE A 5 3.09 0.08 29.43
CA ILE A 5 3.03 1.25 28.58
C ILE A 5 1.55 1.47 28.23
N PRO A 6 0.97 2.66 28.47
CA PRO A 6 -0.42 2.94 28.16
C PRO A 6 -0.62 3.02 26.63
N TYR A 7 -0.84 1.86 26.00
CA TYR A 7 -1.05 1.70 24.56
C TYR A 7 -2.14 2.64 24.03
N ALA A 8 -3.30 2.68 24.72
CA ALA A 8 -4.42 3.53 24.34
C ALA A 8 -4.02 5.02 24.30
N ARG A 9 -3.22 5.48 25.27
CA ARG A 9 -2.79 6.89 25.33
C ARG A 9 -1.85 7.22 24.17
N ILE A 10 -0.93 6.33 23.82
CA ILE A 10 0.02 6.57 22.72
C ILE A 10 -0.70 6.64 21.38
N VAL A 11 -1.63 5.72 21.12
CA VAL A 11 -2.41 5.72 19.88
C VAL A 11 -3.29 6.97 19.78
N THR A 12 -3.98 7.35 20.85
CA THR A 12 -4.80 8.57 20.87
C THR A 12 -3.97 9.82 20.65
N ILE A 13 -2.83 9.97 21.34
CA ILE A 13 -1.93 11.12 21.15
C ILE A 13 -1.39 11.16 19.72
N ALA A 14 -0.95 10.02 19.18
CA ALA A 14 -0.45 9.94 17.81
C ALA A 14 -1.52 10.35 16.79
N HIS A 15 -2.77 9.93 16.99
CA HIS A 15 -3.87 10.28 16.10
C HIS A 15 -4.21 11.77 16.19
N VAL A 16 -4.35 12.32 17.41
CA VAL A 16 -4.61 13.75 17.62
C VAL A 16 -3.51 14.61 17.00
N LEU A 17 -2.24 14.25 17.21
CA LEU A 17 -1.11 14.97 16.63
C LEU A 17 -1.14 14.93 15.09
N SER A 18 -1.47 13.77 14.50
CA SER A 18 -1.63 13.65 13.05
C SER A 18 -2.79 14.48 12.51
N SER A 19 -3.92 14.55 13.21
CA SER A 19 -5.07 15.36 12.79
C SER A 19 -4.75 16.85 12.81
N VAL A 20 -4.06 17.33 13.85
CA VAL A 20 -3.65 18.75 13.95
C VAL A 20 -2.70 19.12 12.80
N LEU A 21 -1.71 18.28 12.50
CA LEU A 21 -0.79 18.51 11.39
C LEU A 21 -1.51 18.48 10.03
N ALA A 22 -2.47 17.57 9.84
CA ALA A 22 -3.26 17.49 8.61
C ALA A 22 -4.11 18.76 8.40
N VAL A 23 -4.79 19.23 9.45
CA VAL A 23 -5.59 20.47 9.41
C VAL A 23 -4.71 21.67 9.10
N LEU A 24 -3.57 21.81 9.80
CA LEU A 24 -2.62 22.90 9.58
C LEU A 24 -2.08 22.89 8.14
N SER A 25 -1.70 21.72 7.62
CA SER A 25 -1.24 21.57 6.24
C SER A 25 -2.33 21.93 5.23
N GLY A 26 -3.59 21.59 5.49
CA GLY A 26 -4.73 21.95 4.64
C GLY A 26 -4.95 23.47 4.60
N PHE A 27 -4.92 24.14 5.75
CA PHE A 27 -5.02 25.60 5.82
C PHE A 27 -3.88 26.31 5.08
N LEU A 28 -2.64 25.83 5.23
CA LEU A 28 -1.49 26.35 4.50
C LEU A 28 -1.64 26.18 2.98
N LEU A 29 -2.12 25.03 2.53
CA LEU A 29 -2.34 24.75 1.11
C LEU A 29 -3.41 25.66 0.51
N VAL A 30 -4.53 25.86 1.23
CA VAL A 30 -5.59 26.79 0.81
C VAL A 30 -5.07 28.22 0.73
N GLY A 31 -4.29 28.65 1.73
CA GLY A 31 -3.66 29.98 1.74
C GLY A 31 -2.65 30.18 0.61
N LEU A 32 -1.95 29.13 0.17
CA LEU A 32 -1.01 29.19 -0.94
C LEU A 32 -1.70 29.33 -2.31
N VAL A 33 -2.82 28.62 -2.51
CA VAL A 33 -3.53 28.58 -3.80
C VAL A 33 -4.47 29.78 -3.98
N GLY A 34 -4.98 30.37 -2.89
CA GLY A 34 -5.68 31.66 -2.90
C GLY A 34 -7.03 31.72 -3.61
N ALA A 35 -7.50 30.63 -4.24
CA ALA A 35 -8.78 30.55 -4.93
C ALA A 35 -9.47 29.22 -4.61
N GLY A 36 -10.78 29.25 -4.28
CA GLY A 36 -11.57 28.05 -4.04
C GLY A 36 -11.89 27.31 -5.33
N SER A 37 -11.07 26.32 -5.69
CA SER A 37 -11.32 25.39 -6.80
C SER A 37 -11.53 23.97 -6.28
N LEU A 38 -12.43 23.21 -6.91
CA LEU A 38 -12.64 21.78 -6.62
C LEU A 38 -11.49 20.88 -7.10
N ASP A 39 -10.54 21.42 -7.86
CA ASP A 39 -9.30 20.70 -8.23
C ASP A 39 -8.27 20.67 -7.09
N ILE A 40 -8.48 21.43 -6.01
CA ILE A 40 -7.54 21.44 -4.89
C ILE A 40 -7.50 20.05 -4.25
N GLY A 41 -6.35 19.42 -4.39
CA GLY A 41 -6.05 18.14 -3.75
C GLY A 41 -6.29 16.91 -4.61
N ARG A 42 -6.75 17.04 -5.86
CA ARG A 42 -6.88 15.88 -6.76
C ARG A 42 -5.56 15.20 -7.10
N ASP A 43 -4.47 15.97 -7.12
CA ASP A 43 -3.12 15.44 -7.38
C ASP A 43 -2.40 14.97 -6.11
N LEU A 44 -2.95 15.25 -4.92
CA LEU A 44 -2.33 14.86 -3.64
C LEU A 44 -2.19 13.34 -3.50
N PRO A 45 -3.16 12.49 -3.88
CA PRO A 45 -2.99 11.05 -3.80
C PRO A 45 -1.82 10.54 -4.62
N LEU A 46 -1.69 10.98 -5.87
CA LEU A 46 -0.63 10.52 -6.77
C LEU A 46 0.74 11.09 -6.36
N SER A 47 0.80 12.38 -6.03
CA SER A 47 2.05 13.02 -5.56
C SER A 47 2.53 12.47 -4.21
N SER A 48 1.61 12.14 -3.28
CA SER A 48 1.94 11.47 -2.02
C SER A 48 2.49 10.07 -2.27
N LEU A 49 1.87 9.29 -3.18
CA LEU A 49 2.38 7.99 -3.58
C LEU A 49 3.79 8.08 -4.19
N VAL A 50 4.00 9.03 -5.11
CA VAL A 50 5.31 9.28 -5.73
C VAL A 50 6.35 9.64 -4.68
N ALA A 51 6.02 10.54 -3.75
CA ALA A 51 6.92 10.95 -2.68
C ALA A 51 7.28 9.79 -1.73
N VAL A 52 6.31 8.93 -1.40
CA VAL A 52 6.53 7.73 -0.57
C VAL A 52 7.45 6.73 -1.27
N ILE A 53 7.22 6.46 -2.55
CA ILE A 53 8.05 5.57 -3.37
C ILE A 53 9.47 6.13 -3.50
N LEU A 54 9.59 7.42 -3.80
CA LEU A 54 10.87 8.12 -3.91
C LEU A 54 11.61 8.16 -2.56
N GLY A 55 10.87 8.32 -1.46
CA GLY A 55 11.37 8.28 -0.09
C GLY A 55 11.79 6.89 0.39
N GLY A 56 11.59 5.84 -0.43
CA GLY A 56 12.15 4.51 -0.21
C GLY A 56 11.48 3.71 0.91
N VAL A 57 10.30 4.11 1.37
CA VAL A 57 9.57 3.30 2.36
C VAL A 57 8.85 2.16 1.65
N THR A 58 9.06 0.95 2.15
CA THR A 58 8.45 -0.26 1.61
C THR A 58 7.32 -0.72 2.53
N PHE A 59 6.18 -1.09 1.93
CA PHE A 59 5.06 -1.68 2.66
C PHE A 59 5.55 -2.99 3.31
N GLY A 60 5.64 -3.03 4.65
CA GLY A 60 5.89 -4.26 5.40
C GLY A 60 7.34 -4.61 5.77
N SER A 61 8.37 -3.87 5.32
CA SER A 61 9.77 -4.28 5.61
C SER A 61 10.29 -3.87 7.00
N GLY A 62 9.53 -3.12 7.80
CA GLY A 62 9.93 -2.64 9.14
C GLY A 62 11.16 -1.70 9.16
N LYS A 63 11.76 -1.44 7.99
CA LYS A 63 12.97 -0.65 7.78
C LYS A 63 12.61 0.52 6.87
N GLY A 64 12.05 1.57 7.47
CA GLY A 64 11.65 2.78 6.78
C GLY A 64 11.06 3.77 7.79
N GLY A 65 11.77 4.86 8.06
CA GLY A 65 11.27 5.94 8.91
C GLY A 65 10.38 6.92 8.13
N SER A 66 9.58 7.70 8.84
CA SER A 66 8.76 8.78 8.25
C SER A 66 9.58 9.92 7.62
N LEU A 67 10.88 9.98 7.92
CA LEU A 67 11.77 11.04 7.44
C LEU A 67 12.04 10.95 5.93
N GLY A 68 12.14 9.74 5.36
CA GLY A 68 12.40 9.54 3.93
C GLY A 68 11.29 10.15 3.05
N PRO A 69 10.01 9.78 3.26
CA PRO A 69 8.88 10.36 2.55
C PRO A 69 8.72 11.86 2.77
N ALA A 70 9.02 12.38 3.96
CA ALA A 70 8.94 13.80 4.25
C ALA A 70 9.94 14.61 3.42
N VAL A 71 11.21 14.18 3.38
CA VAL A 71 12.24 14.82 2.56
C VAL A 71 11.93 14.67 1.06
N ALA A 72 11.46 13.50 0.63
CA ALA A 72 11.07 13.26 -0.75
C ALA A 72 9.89 14.13 -1.18
N ALA A 73 8.87 14.30 -0.35
CA ALA A 73 7.72 15.17 -0.61
C ALA A 73 8.16 16.64 -0.76
N PHE A 74 9.07 17.11 0.09
CA PHE A 74 9.64 18.44 0.00
C PHE A 74 10.44 18.63 -1.31
N MET A 75 11.34 17.70 -1.66
CA MET A 75 12.12 17.74 -2.90
C MET A 75 11.25 17.63 -4.16
N LEU A 76 10.19 16.81 -4.12
CA LEU A 76 9.24 16.68 -5.22
C LEU A 76 8.45 17.97 -5.44
N THR A 77 7.99 18.59 -4.35
CA THR A 77 7.31 19.90 -4.41
C THR A 77 8.26 20.99 -4.92
N PHE A 78 9.51 21.00 -4.46
CA PHE A 78 10.54 21.90 -4.97
C PHE A 78 10.76 21.72 -6.48
N SER A 79 10.75 20.47 -6.97
CA SER A 79 10.86 20.16 -8.40
C SER A 79 9.66 20.67 -9.20
N PHE A 80 8.43 20.56 -8.66
CA PHE A 80 7.24 21.16 -9.29
C PHE A 80 7.29 22.68 -9.32
N ASN A 81 7.83 23.31 -8.26
CA ASN A 81 8.04 24.74 -8.22
C ASN A 81 9.09 25.18 -9.26
N LEU A 82 10.17 24.42 -9.43
CA LEU A 82 11.17 24.68 -10.47
C LEU A 82 10.58 24.52 -11.88
N LEU A 83 9.82 23.47 -12.15
CA LEU A 83 9.13 23.29 -13.44
C LEU A 83 8.17 24.45 -13.72
N THR A 84 7.42 24.89 -12.71
CA THR A 84 6.53 26.06 -12.83
C THR A 84 7.34 27.32 -13.14
N SER A 85 8.50 27.51 -12.51
CA SER A 85 9.40 28.64 -12.78
C SER A 85 10.01 28.60 -14.19
N LEU A 86 10.16 27.41 -14.79
CA LEU A 86 10.62 27.23 -16.17
C LEU A 86 9.49 27.38 -17.21
N GLY A 87 8.27 27.74 -16.78
CA GLY A 87 7.11 27.86 -17.66
C GLY A 87 6.50 26.52 -18.08
N ILE A 88 6.92 25.41 -17.45
CA ILE A 88 6.39 24.09 -17.71
C ILE A 88 5.10 23.93 -16.92
N GLY A 89 3.99 23.81 -17.66
CA GLY A 89 2.66 23.60 -17.09
C GLY A 89 2.46 22.24 -16.42
N GLU A 90 1.23 22.00 -15.99
CA GLU A 90 0.78 20.76 -15.37
C GLU A 90 1.16 19.46 -16.12
N PRO A 91 1.15 19.41 -17.49
CA PRO A 91 1.58 18.23 -18.22
C PRO A 91 3.01 17.78 -17.88
N GLY A 92 3.93 18.73 -17.65
CA GLY A 92 5.31 18.39 -17.30
C GLY A 92 5.46 17.86 -15.87
N LYS A 93 4.60 18.30 -14.94
CA LYS A 93 4.54 17.76 -13.57
C LYS A 93 4.08 16.30 -13.60
N LEU A 94 3.04 16.00 -14.39
CA LEU A 94 2.53 14.64 -14.59
C LEU A 94 3.58 13.74 -15.28
N MET A 95 4.30 14.26 -16.28
CA MET A 95 5.41 13.53 -16.90
C MET A 95 6.51 13.17 -15.90
N LEU A 96 6.90 14.10 -15.03
CA LEU A 96 7.88 13.83 -13.97
C LEU A 96 7.37 12.76 -12.99
N GLN A 97 6.12 12.86 -12.54
CA GLN A 97 5.51 11.86 -11.65
C GLN A 97 5.47 10.47 -12.30
N GLY A 98 5.03 10.39 -13.56
CA GLY A 98 4.98 9.16 -14.32
C GLY A 98 6.36 8.54 -14.51
N ALA A 99 7.37 9.36 -14.81
CA ALA A 99 8.76 8.91 -14.95
C ALA A 99 9.29 8.31 -13.63
N ILE A 100 9.01 8.92 -12.49
CA ILE A 100 9.43 8.41 -11.18
C ILE A 100 8.79 7.04 -10.89
N ILE A 101 7.49 6.89 -11.13
CA ILE A 101 6.77 5.63 -10.93
C ILE A 101 7.30 4.56 -11.88
N ALA A 102 7.47 4.88 -13.16
CA ALA A 102 8.00 3.94 -14.15
C ALA A 102 9.41 3.46 -13.80
N LEU A 103 10.27 4.38 -13.35
CA LEU A 103 11.62 4.04 -12.89
C LEU A 103 11.59 3.13 -11.67
N ALA A 104 10.73 3.44 -10.69
CA ALA A 104 10.57 2.61 -9.50
C ALA A 104 10.04 1.21 -9.84
N ALA A 105 9.08 1.11 -10.75
CA ALA A 105 8.55 -0.16 -11.24
C ALA A 105 9.62 -0.99 -11.98
N THR A 106 10.49 -0.34 -12.76
CA THR A 106 11.56 -1.01 -13.51
C THR A 106 12.63 -1.56 -12.58
N ARG A 107 12.93 -0.87 -11.48
CA ARG A 107 13.91 -1.31 -10.47
C ARG A 107 13.39 -2.42 -9.54
N ARG A 108 12.18 -2.96 -9.78
CA ARG A 108 11.58 -4.02 -8.97
C ARG A 108 12.45 -5.29 -9.03
N ASN A 109 12.91 -5.73 -7.86
CA ASN A 109 13.85 -6.84 -7.71
C ASN A 109 13.24 -8.17 -8.25
N PRO A 110 13.87 -8.85 -9.23
CA PRO A 110 13.31 -10.06 -9.85
C PRO A 110 13.14 -11.24 -8.87
N GLU A 111 13.88 -11.24 -7.76
CA GLU A 111 13.72 -12.24 -6.69
C GLU A 111 12.31 -12.24 -6.07
N LEU A 112 11.67 -11.06 -5.92
CA LEU A 112 10.31 -10.96 -5.37
C LEU A 112 9.27 -11.52 -6.34
N VAL A 113 9.48 -11.35 -7.66
CA VAL A 113 8.61 -11.89 -8.71
C VAL A 113 8.75 -13.41 -8.83
N LYS A 114 9.95 -13.94 -8.56
CA LYS A 114 10.23 -15.38 -8.59
C LYS A 114 9.65 -16.10 -7.36
N MET A 115 9.63 -15.42 -6.22
CA MET A 115 9.03 -15.89 -4.97
C MET A 115 7.49 -15.84 -5.01
N GLU A 116 6.91 -14.83 -5.68
CA GLU A 116 5.48 -14.73 -5.99
C GLU A 116 4.95 -15.99 -6.70
N ARG A 117 5.68 -16.46 -7.72
CA ARG A 117 5.31 -17.66 -8.49
C ARG A 117 5.55 -18.99 -7.77
N ARG A 118 6.28 -19.00 -6.64
CA ARG A 118 6.73 -20.22 -5.95
C ARG A 118 5.88 -20.62 -4.74
N MET A 119 4.86 -19.84 -4.38
CA MET A 119 4.05 -20.08 -3.18
C MET A 119 2.57 -20.35 -3.53
N PRO A 120 2.21 -21.55 -4.00
CA PRO A 120 0.82 -21.94 -4.26
C PRO A 120 0.03 -22.34 -3.01
N HIS A 121 0.58 -22.22 -1.80
CA HIS A 121 -0.16 -22.52 -0.57
C HIS A 121 -0.91 -21.27 -0.10
N VAL A 122 -1.96 -20.93 -0.84
CA VAL A 122 -2.98 -19.95 -0.43
C VAL A 122 -3.70 -20.55 0.79
N MET A 123 -3.91 -19.76 1.84
CA MET A 123 -4.74 -20.21 2.97
C MET A 123 -6.12 -20.60 2.44
N GLN A 124 -6.70 -21.68 2.97
CA GLN A 124 -7.98 -22.26 2.52
C GLN A 124 -9.14 -21.23 2.44
N GLU A 125 -9.03 -20.11 3.17
CA GLU A 125 -10.01 -19.02 3.23
C GLU A 125 -9.71 -17.83 2.29
N ALA A 126 -8.53 -17.81 1.65
CA ALA A 126 -8.10 -16.79 0.70
C ALA A 126 -8.06 -17.33 -0.73
N GLU A 127 -8.63 -18.52 -1.00
CA GLU A 127 -8.64 -19.12 -2.32
C GLU A 127 -9.41 -18.24 -3.32
N PRO A 128 -8.91 -18.11 -4.56
CA PRO A 128 -9.67 -17.50 -5.64
C PRO A 128 -10.89 -18.37 -5.94
N PHE A 129 -12.06 -17.76 -6.07
CA PHE A 129 -13.29 -18.48 -6.42
C PHE A 129 -13.86 -17.95 -7.72
N PHE A 130 -14.49 -18.87 -8.45
CA PHE A 130 -15.06 -18.65 -9.76
C PHE A 130 -16.51 -19.13 -9.73
N PHE A 131 -17.45 -18.22 -9.97
CA PHE A 131 -18.83 -18.58 -10.22
C PHE A 131 -19.07 -18.56 -11.72
N ASN A 132 -19.41 -19.72 -12.28
CA ASN A 132 -19.72 -19.82 -13.70
C ASN A 132 -21.16 -19.36 -13.94
N GLY A 133 -21.37 -18.48 -14.91
CA GLY A 133 -22.66 -17.86 -15.18
C GLY A 133 -22.80 -17.48 -16.65
N ASN A 134 -23.72 -16.57 -16.93
CA ASN A 134 -23.98 -16.02 -18.27
C ASN A 134 -22.73 -15.32 -18.87
N ASP A 135 -22.86 -14.81 -20.10
CA ASP A 135 -21.73 -14.27 -20.86
C ASP A 135 -21.17 -12.93 -20.31
N ILE A 136 -21.77 -12.39 -19.24
CA ILE A 136 -21.32 -11.18 -18.56
C ILE A 136 -20.47 -11.58 -17.36
N ALA A 137 -19.15 -11.33 -17.45
CA ALA A 137 -18.18 -11.61 -16.40
C ALA A 137 -17.94 -10.36 -15.53
N VAL A 138 -18.10 -10.52 -14.22
CA VAL A 138 -17.81 -9.49 -13.21
C VAL A 138 -16.54 -9.85 -12.46
N LEU A 139 -15.50 -9.02 -12.58
CA LEU A 139 -14.28 -9.13 -11.78
C LEU A 139 -14.49 -8.42 -10.44
N VAL A 140 -14.45 -9.17 -9.32
CA VAL A 140 -14.60 -8.58 -7.98
C VAL A 140 -13.24 -8.53 -7.31
N LEU A 141 -12.82 -7.32 -6.91
CA LEU A 141 -11.55 -7.08 -6.24
C LEU A 141 -11.79 -6.82 -4.75
N HIS A 142 -11.03 -7.50 -3.88
CA HIS A 142 -11.01 -7.19 -2.45
C HIS A 142 -10.07 -5.99 -2.18
N GLY A 143 -10.29 -5.31 -1.05
CA GLY A 143 -9.47 -4.15 -0.65
C GLY A 143 -8.02 -4.50 -0.28
N PHE A 144 -7.17 -3.46 -0.17
CA PHE A 144 -5.80 -3.56 0.33
C PHE A 144 -5.85 -4.08 1.78
N THR A 145 -5.27 -5.26 2.04
CA THR A 145 -5.37 -6.09 3.29
C THR A 145 -6.63 -6.95 3.49
N GLY A 146 -7.62 -6.90 2.60
CA GLY A 146 -8.79 -7.80 2.63
C GLY A 146 -8.50 -9.17 1.98
N THR A 147 -9.31 -10.18 2.29
CA THR A 147 -9.25 -11.53 1.68
C THR A 147 -10.38 -11.72 0.66
N THR A 148 -10.30 -12.78 -0.16
CA THR A 148 -11.41 -13.16 -1.07
C THR A 148 -12.70 -13.44 -0.30
N GLN A 149 -12.63 -13.85 0.98
CA GLN A 149 -13.80 -14.10 1.83
C GLN A 149 -14.70 -12.87 2.04
N SER A 150 -14.14 -11.64 2.15
CA SER A 150 -14.94 -10.43 2.38
C SER A 150 -15.88 -10.10 1.22
N VAL A 151 -15.50 -10.51 0.00
CA VAL A 151 -16.27 -10.29 -1.22
C VAL A 151 -16.98 -11.56 -1.71
N ARG A 152 -16.85 -12.67 -0.96
CA ARG A 152 -17.46 -13.97 -1.31
C ARG A 152 -18.98 -13.92 -1.30
N TYR A 153 -19.55 -13.30 -0.29
CA TYR A 153 -20.99 -13.10 -0.20
C TYR A 153 -21.52 -12.28 -1.39
N LEU A 154 -20.78 -11.25 -1.79
CA LEU A 154 -21.16 -10.42 -2.94
C LEU A 154 -21.12 -11.20 -4.26
N GLY A 155 -20.07 -12.00 -4.48
CA GLY A 155 -19.98 -12.89 -5.65
C GLY A 155 -21.12 -13.91 -5.70
N GLN A 156 -21.46 -14.51 -4.56
CA GLN A 156 -22.59 -15.44 -4.44
C GLN A 156 -23.93 -14.78 -4.72
N GLU A 157 -24.15 -13.56 -4.23
CA GLU A 157 -25.42 -12.85 -4.42
C GLU A 157 -25.60 -12.38 -5.87
N LEU A 158 -24.52 -11.91 -6.51
CA LEU A 158 -24.52 -11.56 -7.93
C LEU A 158 -24.82 -12.79 -8.80
N HIS A 159 -24.24 -13.93 -8.45
CA HIS A 159 -24.51 -15.19 -9.14
C HIS A 159 -25.95 -15.66 -8.90
N ARG A 160 -26.45 -15.62 -7.66
CA ARG A 160 -27.80 -16.09 -7.30
C ARG A 160 -28.91 -15.20 -7.87
N ARG A 161 -28.77 -13.87 -7.82
CA ARG A 161 -29.83 -12.95 -8.27
C ARG A 161 -29.84 -12.73 -9.78
N TYR A 162 -28.66 -12.68 -10.41
CA TYR A 162 -28.53 -12.26 -11.80
C TYR A 162 -27.90 -13.31 -12.71
N GLY A 163 -27.52 -14.48 -12.19
CA GLY A 163 -26.86 -15.53 -12.97
C GLY A 163 -25.50 -15.13 -13.52
N LEU A 164 -24.88 -14.07 -12.97
CA LEU A 164 -23.65 -13.49 -13.48
C LEU A 164 -22.46 -14.43 -13.27
N ARG A 165 -21.56 -14.45 -14.24
CA ARG A 165 -20.24 -15.05 -14.08
C ARG A 165 -19.40 -14.11 -13.23
N SER A 166 -18.82 -14.59 -12.14
CA SER A 166 -17.94 -13.75 -11.31
C SER A 166 -16.59 -14.40 -11.05
N VAL A 167 -15.55 -13.59 -11.16
CA VAL A 167 -14.16 -13.99 -10.98
C VAL A 167 -13.58 -13.16 -9.86
N VAL A 168 -13.05 -13.82 -8.83
CA VAL A 168 -12.44 -13.14 -7.70
C VAL A 168 -11.01 -13.63 -7.55
N PRO A 169 -10.01 -12.86 -8.04
CA PRO A 169 -8.62 -13.22 -7.88
C PRO A 169 -8.18 -13.01 -6.43
N ALA A 170 -7.37 -13.94 -5.94
CA ALA A 170 -6.67 -13.80 -4.67
C ALA A 170 -5.31 -13.14 -4.91
N TRP A 171 -5.06 -11.98 -4.30
CA TRP A 171 -3.74 -11.36 -4.36
C TRP A 171 -2.81 -12.00 -3.33
N LEU A 172 -1.60 -12.38 -3.75
CA LEU A 172 -0.64 -13.12 -2.93
C LEU A 172 -0.20 -12.34 -1.67
N ASP A 173 -0.23 -11.02 -1.71
CA ASP A 173 0.23 -10.17 -0.61
C ASP A 173 -0.68 -10.21 0.62
N THR A 174 -1.98 -10.46 0.43
CA THR A 174 -2.91 -10.71 1.55
C THR A 174 -2.55 -12.00 2.28
N ALA A 175 -2.25 -13.08 1.54
CA ALA A 175 -1.85 -14.35 2.14
C ALA A 175 -0.51 -14.22 2.89
N ARG A 176 0.41 -13.37 2.39
CA ARG A 176 1.72 -13.10 2.99
C ARG A 176 1.61 -12.36 4.32
N HIS A 177 0.79 -11.31 4.39
CA HIS A 177 0.69 -10.44 5.56
C HIS A 177 -0.01 -11.09 6.76
N GLN A 178 -0.99 -11.96 6.56
CA GLN A 178 -1.62 -12.69 7.66
C GLN A 178 -0.72 -13.81 8.20
N MET A 179 0.10 -14.45 7.36
CA MET A 179 1.08 -15.45 7.78
C MET A 179 2.15 -14.87 8.72
N THR A 180 2.55 -13.60 8.55
CA THR A 180 3.57 -12.97 9.41
C THR A 180 3.03 -12.61 10.80
N TRP A 181 1.73 -12.31 10.93
CA TRP A 181 1.08 -12.04 12.22
C TRP A 181 0.66 -13.31 12.98
N GLN A 182 0.37 -14.41 12.28
CA GLN A 182 0.03 -15.69 12.91
C GLN A 182 1.23 -16.49 13.43
N ARG A 183 2.47 -16.05 13.15
CA ARG A 183 3.65 -16.63 13.80
C ARG A 183 3.83 -15.97 15.17
N PRO A 184 3.56 -16.66 16.30
CA PRO A 184 4.09 -16.20 17.58
C PRO A 184 5.60 -16.06 17.42
N ALA A 185 6.17 -14.98 17.95
CA ALA A 185 7.59 -14.69 17.91
C ALA A 185 8.42 -15.90 18.38
N PHE A 186 8.83 -16.75 17.43
CA PHE A 186 9.54 -17.98 17.74
C PHE A 186 11.03 -17.71 17.61
N THR A 187 11.59 -17.33 18.75
CA THR A 187 12.84 -17.82 19.31
C THR A 187 14.07 -17.80 18.39
N ILE A 188 14.88 -16.76 18.60
CA ILE A 188 16.32 -16.77 18.39
C ILE A 188 16.91 -17.95 19.20
N GLY A 189 17.05 -19.13 18.60
CA GLY A 189 17.49 -20.29 19.39
C GLY A 189 17.86 -21.58 18.68
N SER A 190 17.81 -21.68 17.35
CA SER A 190 18.09 -22.97 16.67
C SER A 190 19.21 -22.95 15.63
N LEU A 191 19.94 -21.83 15.45
CA LEU A 191 21.09 -21.77 14.53
C LEU A 191 22.43 -22.22 15.14
N ARG A 192 22.43 -22.84 16.34
CA ARG A 192 23.68 -23.35 16.98
C ARG A 192 23.80 -24.87 17.08
N ALA A 193 22.81 -25.64 16.63
CA ALA A 193 22.83 -27.11 16.81
C ALA A 193 23.27 -27.91 15.57
N LYS A 194 23.43 -27.28 14.40
CA LYS A 194 23.73 -27.99 13.13
C LYS A 194 25.15 -27.72 12.58
N ARG A 195 26.16 -27.67 13.46
CA ARG A 195 27.57 -27.66 13.06
C ARG A 195 28.49 -28.27 14.13
N ARG A 196 28.08 -29.42 14.69
CA ARG A 196 28.90 -30.23 15.61
C ARG A 196 28.76 -31.76 15.43
N SER A 197 28.29 -32.21 14.25
CA SER A 197 28.30 -33.65 13.88
C SER A 197 28.93 -33.94 12.51
N MET A 198 29.78 -33.03 12.03
CA MET A 198 30.70 -33.29 10.91
C MET A 198 32.07 -32.79 11.35
N ASN A 199 32.71 -33.62 12.19
CA ASN A 199 34.14 -33.88 12.29
C ASN A 199 34.33 -34.90 13.41
#